data_AF-A0A1Z8X802-F1
#
_entry.id   AF-A0A1Z8X802-F1
#
_cell.length_a   1.000
_cell.length_b   1.000
_cell.length_c   1.000
_cell.angle_alpha   90.00
_cell.angle_beta   90.00
_cell.angle_gamma   90.00
#
_symmetry.space_group_name_H-M   'P 1'
#
loop_
_entity.id
_entity.type
_entity.pdbx_description
1 polymer ?
#
loop_
_entity_poly.entity_id
_entity_poly.type
_entity_poly.pdbx_seq_one_letter_code
_entity_poly.pdbx_strand_id
1 'polypeptide(L)'
;MSKEKWRPSASEKVIYIRSEFLKKIRFFFEKEKILEVETPTLLPYGVTDPQIESISIDEGLIANNKYYLHTSPELHMKRIISHLRKDIYQICKSYRADELGKWHEPEFTLLEWYRIGWDEHDLMNEVTSIIKMLLKPYFEIHKILKFKYDDIFKKVLDLELLNKDNLLDALKKNKIPYPENCTEIQLLDLSLNQIIIPSMDKNSIIYIYDYPINQSSLAKVDLNNNIAKRFEVFINGIEIGNGFNELTDAKEQRKRFENDNKKRKGLDKKEHLIDEGFLNALDHNFPECSGIALGLDRIIAIAADLNNIREAVTFSHLEKV
;
A
#
# COMPACT_ATOMS: atom_id res chain seq x y z
N MET A 1 19.65 26.67 20.79
CA MET A 1 19.02 25.33 20.80
C MET A 1 17.63 25.48 21.40
N SER A 2 16.56 25.34 20.62
CA SER A 2 15.21 25.68 21.09
C SER A 2 14.74 24.68 22.16
N LYS A 3 14.16 25.21 23.25
CA LYS A 3 13.64 24.46 24.42
C LYS A 3 12.36 23.64 24.12
N GLU A 4 12.05 23.36 22.86
CA GLU A 4 10.73 22.83 22.45
C GLU A 4 10.76 21.41 21.84
N LYS A 5 11.90 20.70 21.83
CA LYS A 5 12.02 19.32 21.29
C LYS A 5 11.22 18.23 22.04
N TRP A 6 10.47 18.58 23.09
CA TRP A 6 9.60 17.64 23.81
C TRP A 6 8.15 17.64 23.31
N ARG A 7 7.73 18.68 22.56
CA ARG A 7 6.36 18.81 22.07
C ARG A 7 6.11 17.85 20.91
N PRO A 8 4.87 17.35 20.75
CA PRO A 8 4.50 16.54 19.58
C PRO A 8 4.62 17.35 18.29
N SER A 9 4.92 16.67 17.18
CA SER A 9 4.87 17.25 15.83
C SER A 9 3.43 17.50 15.37
N ALA A 10 2.50 16.66 15.82
CA ALA A 10 1.08 16.81 15.56
C ALA A 10 0.41 17.83 16.49
N SER A 11 -0.61 18.53 15.96
CA SER A 11 -1.50 19.36 16.78
C SER A 11 -2.42 18.51 17.65
N GLU A 12 -2.98 19.11 18.70
CA GLU A 12 -4.01 18.49 19.53
C GLU A 12 -5.20 17.96 18.70
N LYS A 13 -5.67 18.75 17.72
CA LYS A 13 -6.73 18.34 16.77
C LYS A 13 -6.40 17.01 16.07
N VAL A 14 -5.18 16.85 15.57
CA VAL A 14 -4.72 15.64 14.87
C VAL A 14 -4.71 14.43 15.80
N ILE A 15 -4.26 14.61 17.04
CA ILE A 15 -4.23 13.54 18.05
C ILE A 15 -5.66 13.05 18.36
N TYR A 16 -6.63 13.97 18.50
CA TYR A 16 -8.04 13.60 18.67
C TYR A 16 -8.62 12.91 17.43
N ILE A 17 -8.36 13.41 16.22
CA ILE A 17 -8.80 12.77 14.97
C ILE A 17 -8.29 11.33 14.90
N ARG A 18 -7.00 11.09 15.18
CA ARG A 18 -6.43 9.74 15.21
C ARG A 18 -7.17 8.85 16.21
N SER A 19 -7.36 9.31 17.44
CA SER A 19 -8.05 8.55 18.49
C SER A 19 -9.47 8.15 18.04
N GLU A 20 -10.22 9.10 17.48
CA GLU A 20 -11.57 8.87 16.99
C GLU A 20 -11.62 7.93 15.79
N PHE A 21 -10.68 8.05 14.85
CA PHE A 21 -10.60 7.15 13.70
C PHE A 21 -10.36 5.71 14.13
N LEU A 22 -9.40 5.48 15.04
CA LEU A 22 -9.11 4.14 15.56
C LEU A 22 -10.35 3.51 16.22
N LYS A 23 -11.11 4.28 17.01
CA LYS A 23 -12.37 3.80 17.61
C LYS A 23 -13.41 3.45 16.56
N LYS A 24 -13.64 4.34 15.58
CA LYS A 24 -14.62 4.13 14.50
C LYS A 24 -14.30 2.92 13.64
N ILE A 25 -13.01 2.73 13.31
CA ILE A 25 -12.54 1.59 12.52
C ILE A 25 -12.83 0.28 13.26
N ARG A 26 -12.40 0.17 14.52
CA ARG A 26 -12.65 -1.02 15.34
C ARG A 26 -14.14 -1.32 15.47
N PHE A 27 -14.94 -0.28 15.75
CA PHE A 27 -16.39 -0.43 15.84
C PHE A 27 -17.04 -0.88 14.52
N PHE A 28 -16.55 -0.37 13.38
CA PHE A 28 -16.99 -0.82 12.06
C PHE A 28 -16.74 -2.31 11.87
N PHE A 29 -15.50 -2.76 12.07
CA PHE A 29 -15.13 -4.17 11.90
C PHE A 29 -15.81 -5.09 12.91
N GLU A 30 -15.98 -4.67 14.16
CA GLU A 30 -16.75 -5.40 15.18
C GLU A 30 -18.20 -5.63 14.72
N LYS A 31 -18.86 -4.59 14.22
CA LYS A 31 -20.24 -4.67 13.72
C LYS A 31 -20.36 -5.62 12.53
N GLU A 32 -19.39 -5.59 11.62
CA GLU A 32 -19.30 -6.47 10.45
C GLU A 32 -18.79 -7.88 10.80
N LYS A 33 -18.50 -8.15 12.09
CA LYS A 33 -18.00 -9.44 12.63
C LYS A 33 -16.67 -9.88 12.01
N ILE A 34 -15.83 -8.91 11.66
CA ILE A 34 -14.47 -9.12 11.15
C ILE A 34 -13.54 -9.14 12.35
N LEU A 35 -12.71 -10.18 12.47
CA LEU A 35 -11.89 -10.43 13.66
C LEU A 35 -10.62 -9.58 13.67
N GLU A 36 -10.39 -8.79 14.73
CA GLU A 36 -9.09 -8.13 14.96
C GLU A 36 -8.05 -9.19 15.30
N VAL A 37 -6.90 -9.16 14.61
CA VAL A 37 -5.78 -10.05 14.87
C VAL A 37 -4.49 -9.25 15.04
N GLU A 38 -3.50 -9.88 15.66
CA GLU A 38 -2.16 -9.34 15.79
C GLU A 38 -1.15 -10.32 15.19
N THR A 39 -0.22 -9.79 14.40
CA THR A 39 0.87 -10.53 13.77
C THR A 39 2.23 -10.00 14.23
N PRO A 40 3.31 -10.80 14.15
CA PRO A 40 4.63 -10.38 14.61
C PRO A 40 5.19 -9.20 13.80
N THR A 41 5.69 -8.17 14.50
CA THR A 41 6.43 -7.06 13.88
C THR A 41 7.86 -7.45 13.49
N LEU A 42 8.48 -8.35 14.26
CA LEU A 42 9.87 -8.75 14.08
C LEU A 42 9.94 -10.10 13.37
N LEU A 43 10.55 -10.13 12.19
CA LEU A 43 10.60 -11.29 11.30
C LEU A 43 12.03 -11.75 11.02
N PRO A 44 12.29 -13.05 10.78
CA PRO A 44 13.60 -13.55 10.39
C PRO A 44 13.93 -13.29 8.89
N TYR A 45 13.04 -12.62 8.17
CA TYR A 45 13.15 -12.30 6.74
C TYR A 45 12.63 -10.89 6.46
N GLY A 46 13.23 -10.22 5.47
CA GLY A 46 12.70 -8.99 4.89
C GLY A 46 11.75 -9.27 3.72
N VAL A 47 11.26 -8.21 3.10
CA VAL A 47 10.37 -8.28 1.92
C VAL A 47 11.17 -8.52 0.65
N THR A 48 10.69 -9.39 -0.24
CA THR A 48 11.36 -9.64 -1.53
C THR A 48 11.06 -8.58 -2.58
N ASP A 49 10.01 -7.77 -2.42
CA ASP A 49 9.66 -6.69 -3.36
C ASP A 49 10.88 -5.78 -3.60
N PRO A 50 11.30 -5.56 -4.86
CA PRO A 50 12.49 -4.76 -5.16
C PRO A 50 12.29 -3.26 -4.92
N GLN A 51 11.05 -2.78 -4.85
CA GLN A 51 10.73 -1.36 -4.61
C GLN A 51 10.71 -1.02 -3.12
N ILE A 52 10.57 -2.02 -2.23
CA ILE A 52 10.52 -1.81 -0.78
C ILE A 52 11.84 -2.26 -0.14
N GLU A 53 12.34 -1.47 0.80
CA GLU A 53 13.51 -1.84 1.61
C GLU A 53 13.10 -2.10 3.07
N SER A 54 13.58 -3.21 3.64
CA SER A 54 13.28 -3.60 5.02
C SER A 54 14.29 -3.01 5.98
N ILE A 55 13.83 -2.52 7.13
CA ILE A 55 14.72 -2.12 8.22
C ILE A 55 15.28 -3.39 8.89
N SER A 56 16.60 -3.57 8.86
CA SER A 56 17.27 -4.70 9.51
C SER A 56 17.74 -4.39 10.92
N ILE A 57 17.72 -5.42 11.77
CA ILE A 57 18.26 -5.42 13.12
C ILE A 57 19.37 -6.48 13.15
N ASP A 58 20.61 -6.00 13.21
CA ASP A 58 21.80 -6.77 12.86
C ASP A 58 22.45 -7.48 14.04
N GLU A 59 22.17 -7.10 15.29
CA GLU A 59 22.90 -7.61 16.46
C GLU A 59 22.01 -7.94 17.66
N GLY A 60 22.31 -9.06 18.31
CA GLY A 60 22.08 -9.28 19.75
C GLY A 60 20.65 -9.57 20.23
N LEU A 61 19.65 -9.68 19.35
CA LEU A 61 18.26 -9.82 19.81
C LEU A 61 17.92 -11.25 20.26
N ILE A 62 18.11 -12.24 19.39
CA ILE A 62 17.92 -13.67 19.71
C ILE A 62 18.97 -14.49 18.97
N ALA A 63 19.81 -15.21 19.73
CA ALA A 63 20.78 -16.19 19.20
C ALA A 63 21.70 -15.69 18.06
N ASN A 64 22.03 -14.38 18.03
CA ASN A 64 22.84 -13.74 16.98
C ASN A 64 22.27 -13.89 15.55
N ASN A 65 20.96 -14.08 15.41
CA ASN A 65 20.30 -14.06 14.11
C ASN A 65 19.97 -12.62 13.69
N LYS A 66 19.98 -12.38 12.38
CA LYS A 66 19.51 -11.12 11.78
C LYS A 66 17.99 -11.13 11.71
N TYR A 67 17.38 -10.02 12.14
CA TYR A 67 15.93 -9.83 12.07
C TYR A 67 15.58 -8.58 11.27
N TYR A 68 14.31 -8.46 10.91
CA TYR A 68 13.77 -7.37 10.13
C TYR A 68 12.45 -6.91 10.72
N LEU A 69 12.17 -5.62 10.64
CA LEU A 69 10.84 -5.11 10.92
C LEU A 69 9.94 -5.33 9.69
N HIS A 70 8.72 -5.82 9.92
CA HIS A 70 7.79 -6.10 8.84
C HIS A 70 7.36 -4.83 8.08
N THR A 71 7.26 -4.94 6.76
CA THR A 71 6.84 -3.84 5.88
C THR A 71 5.32 -3.77 5.69
N SER A 72 4.63 -4.86 6.03
CA SER A 72 3.19 -5.06 6.14
C SER A 72 2.93 -6.39 6.90
N PRO A 73 1.79 -6.54 7.60
CA PRO A 73 1.37 -7.81 8.23
C PRO A 73 0.87 -8.89 7.24
N GLU A 74 0.77 -8.57 5.94
CA GLU A 74 0.12 -9.34 4.87
C GLU A 74 0.39 -10.85 4.89
N LEU A 75 1.66 -11.27 4.84
CA LEU A 75 1.99 -12.70 4.74
C LEU A 75 1.50 -13.49 5.97
N HIS A 76 1.55 -12.88 7.16
CA HIS A 76 1.08 -13.51 8.39
C HIS A 76 -0.44 -13.51 8.49
N MET A 77 -1.10 -12.42 8.07
CA MET A 77 -2.56 -12.37 8.00
C MET A 77 -3.11 -13.42 7.04
N LYS A 78 -2.47 -13.60 5.87
CA LYS A 78 -2.80 -14.68 4.92
C LYS A 78 -2.66 -16.06 5.56
N ARG A 79 -1.61 -16.31 6.34
CA ARG A 79 -1.48 -17.57 7.11
C ARG A 79 -2.63 -17.78 8.10
N ILE A 80 -3.05 -16.72 8.79
CA ILE A 80 -4.19 -16.77 9.71
C ILE A 80 -5.49 -17.09 8.96
N ILE A 81 -5.75 -16.45 7.80
CA ILE A 81 -6.95 -16.69 6.98
C ILE A 81 -7.00 -18.14 6.49
N SER A 82 -5.87 -18.66 6.01
CA SER A 82 -5.77 -20.05 5.56
C SER A 82 -6.16 -21.04 6.67
N HIS A 83 -5.80 -20.72 7.93
CA HIS A 83 -6.13 -21.55 9.09
C HIS A 83 -7.55 -21.33 9.62
N LEU A 84 -7.94 -20.09 9.93
CA LEU A 84 -9.17 -19.77 10.63
C LEU A 84 -10.40 -19.70 9.74
N ARG A 85 -10.23 -19.42 8.43
CA ARG A 85 -11.33 -19.23 7.48
C ARG A 85 -12.33 -18.17 7.95
N LYS A 86 -11.82 -17.06 8.43
CA LYS A 86 -12.60 -15.90 8.87
C LYS A 86 -12.06 -14.63 8.22
N ASP A 87 -12.95 -13.67 8.02
CA ASP A 87 -12.57 -12.30 7.71
C ASP A 87 -11.82 -11.72 8.91
N ILE A 88 -10.70 -11.07 8.63
CA ILE A 88 -9.81 -10.51 9.65
C ILE A 88 -9.37 -9.10 9.29
N TYR A 89 -9.02 -8.32 10.31
CA TYR A 89 -8.34 -7.04 10.15
C TYR A 89 -7.23 -6.87 11.19
N GLN A 90 -6.30 -5.97 10.92
CA GLN A 90 -5.26 -5.56 11.84
C GLN A 90 -4.98 -4.08 11.67
N ILE A 91 -4.80 -3.37 12.78
CA ILE A 91 -4.22 -2.03 12.81
C ILE A 91 -2.85 -2.14 13.46
N CYS A 92 -1.77 -1.90 12.72
CA CYS A 92 -0.42 -2.04 13.24
C CYS A 92 0.54 -0.97 12.70
N LYS A 93 1.73 -0.91 13.30
CA LYS A 93 2.85 -0.19 12.71
C LYS A 93 3.50 -1.02 11.63
N SER A 94 3.89 -0.38 10.54
CA SER A 94 4.68 -0.95 9.46
C SER A 94 5.92 -0.10 9.23
N TYR A 95 6.98 -0.75 8.75
CA TYR A 95 8.33 -0.19 8.76
C TYR A 95 8.98 -0.32 7.40
N ARG A 96 9.46 0.77 6.82
CA ARG A 96 10.12 0.77 5.51
C ARG A 96 11.32 1.69 5.52
N ALA A 97 12.47 1.16 5.10
CA ALA A 97 13.69 1.94 4.97
C ALA A 97 13.64 2.82 3.71
N ASP A 98 14.39 3.92 3.73
CA ASP A 98 14.61 4.82 2.60
C ASP A 98 13.35 5.45 1.94
N GLU A 99 12.18 5.31 2.55
CA GLU A 99 10.96 6.05 2.17
C GLU A 99 10.97 7.45 2.81
N LEU A 100 11.70 8.38 2.20
CA LEU A 100 11.77 9.77 2.65
C LEU A 100 11.00 10.68 1.69
N GLY A 101 9.93 11.31 2.18
CA GLY A 101 9.16 12.26 1.38
C GLY A 101 8.05 12.95 2.15
N LYS A 102 7.34 13.85 1.47
CA LYS A 102 6.19 14.60 2.02
C LYS A 102 5.07 13.71 2.59
N TRP A 103 4.94 12.50 2.04
CA TRP A 103 3.90 11.52 2.36
C TRP A 103 4.46 10.18 2.85
N HIS A 104 5.72 10.17 3.31
CA HIS A 104 6.41 8.98 3.80
C HIS A 104 7.11 9.23 5.14
N GLU A 105 6.98 8.25 6.03
CA GLU A 105 7.67 8.13 7.31
C GLU A 105 8.19 6.69 7.40
N PRO A 106 9.40 6.44 7.96
CA PRO A 106 9.93 5.09 8.08
C PRO A 106 9.08 4.16 8.95
N GLU A 107 8.33 4.73 9.91
CA GLU A 107 7.30 4.02 10.69
C GLU A 107 5.95 4.70 10.48
N PHE A 108 4.95 3.94 10.05
CA PHE A 108 3.60 4.44 9.82
C PHE A 108 2.53 3.44 10.24
N THR A 109 1.30 3.92 10.40
CA THR A 109 0.15 3.11 10.83
C THR A 109 -0.60 2.59 9.61
N LEU A 110 -0.70 1.28 9.53
CA LEU A 110 -1.38 0.56 8.46
C LEU A 110 -2.66 -0.08 9.03
N LEU A 111 -3.76 0.07 8.32
CA LEU A 111 -4.98 -0.73 8.50
C LEU A 111 -5.04 -1.74 7.36
N GLU A 112 -4.96 -3.02 7.68
CA GLU A 112 -5.06 -4.11 6.70
C GLU A 112 -6.23 -5.01 7.03
N TRP A 113 -6.96 -5.49 6.04
CA TRP A 113 -8.01 -6.48 6.25
C TRP A 113 -8.25 -7.32 5.00
N TYR A 114 -8.92 -8.44 5.21
CA TYR A 114 -9.20 -9.43 4.18
C TYR A 114 -10.63 -9.96 4.29
N ARG A 115 -11.28 -10.14 3.15
CA ARG A 115 -12.65 -10.64 3.00
C ARG A 115 -12.69 -11.90 2.16
N ILE A 116 -13.15 -13.01 2.75
CA ILE A 116 -13.24 -14.30 2.08
C ILE A 116 -14.43 -14.32 1.12
N GLY A 117 -14.20 -14.84 -0.09
CA GLY A 117 -15.19 -14.97 -1.15
C GLY A 117 -15.55 -13.67 -1.86
N TRP A 118 -14.89 -12.56 -1.52
CA TRP A 118 -15.06 -11.26 -2.16
C TRP A 118 -14.06 -11.10 -3.31
N ASP A 119 -14.45 -10.30 -4.31
CA ASP A 119 -13.54 -9.80 -5.33
C ASP A 119 -13.05 -8.36 -5.01
N GLU A 120 -12.19 -7.83 -5.89
CA GLU A 120 -11.62 -6.50 -5.72
C GLU A 120 -12.68 -5.38 -5.77
N HIS A 121 -13.81 -5.59 -6.46
CA HIS A 121 -14.86 -4.59 -6.58
C HIS A 121 -15.76 -4.52 -5.36
N ASP A 122 -16.06 -5.68 -4.76
CA ASP A 122 -16.72 -5.76 -3.45
C ASP A 122 -15.87 -5.04 -2.40
N LEU A 123 -14.56 -5.33 -2.39
CA LEU A 123 -13.63 -4.69 -1.46
C LEU A 123 -13.57 -3.16 -1.67
N MET A 124 -13.50 -2.67 -2.92
CA MET A 124 -13.57 -1.22 -3.20
C MET A 124 -14.81 -0.54 -2.58
N ASN A 125 -15.95 -1.22 -2.55
CA ASN A 125 -17.19 -0.66 -2.00
C ASN A 125 -17.11 -0.53 -0.46
N GLU A 126 -16.50 -1.49 0.21
CA GLU A 126 -16.24 -1.43 1.65
C GLU A 126 -15.20 -0.35 1.99
N VAL A 127 -14.13 -0.27 1.21
CA VAL A 127 -13.12 0.81 1.32
C VAL A 127 -13.79 2.18 1.20
N THR A 128 -14.68 2.37 0.23
CA THR A 128 -15.46 3.61 0.07
C THR A 128 -16.27 3.93 1.32
N SER A 129 -16.91 2.93 1.92
CA SER A 129 -17.74 3.09 3.11
C SER A 129 -16.92 3.51 4.33
N ILE A 130 -15.77 2.88 4.55
CA ILE A 130 -14.83 3.23 5.62
C ILE A 130 -14.29 4.66 5.42
N ILE A 131 -13.80 4.98 4.21
CA ILE A 131 -13.26 6.31 3.89
C ILE A 131 -14.31 7.39 4.13
N LYS A 132 -15.54 7.21 3.62
CA LYS A 132 -16.63 8.16 3.85
C LYS A 132 -16.96 8.30 5.34
N MET A 133 -17.02 7.21 6.09
CA MET A 133 -17.28 7.24 7.54
C MET A 133 -16.24 8.06 8.29
N LEU A 134 -14.95 7.91 7.95
CA LEU A 134 -13.85 8.62 8.59
C LEU A 134 -13.81 10.09 8.19
N LEU A 135 -13.92 10.38 6.90
CA LEU A 135 -13.72 11.73 6.36
C LEU A 135 -14.94 12.64 6.43
N LYS A 136 -16.17 12.12 6.56
CA LYS A 136 -17.42 12.91 6.55
C LYS A 136 -17.41 14.21 7.37
N PRO A 137 -16.83 14.28 8.59
CA PRO A 137 -16.82 15.51 9.38
C PRO A 137 -15.79 16.55 8.92
N TYR A 138 -14.87 16.17 8.04
CA TYR A 138 -13.62 16.90 7.80
C TYR A 138 -13.36 17.23 6.33
N PHE A 139 -13.82 16.36 5.43
CA PHE A 139 -13.51 16.44 4.02
C PHE A 139 -14.73 16.03 3.20
N GLU A 140 -15.20 16.93 2.34
CA GLU A 140 -16.34 16.68 1.48
C GLU A 140 -15.92 15.87 0.25
N ILE A 141 -16.55 14.71 0.09
CA ILE A 141 -16.33 13.80 -1.04
C ILE A 141 -17.47 14.00 -2.03
N HIS A 142 -17.15 14.57 -3.19
CA HIS A 142 -18.14 14.87 -4.23
C HIS A 142 -18.47 13.64 -5.09
N LYS A 143 -17.45 12.85 -5.45
CA LYS A 143 -17.60 11.73 -6.40
C LYS A 143 -16.78 10.52 -5.98
N ILE A 144 -17.20 9.38 -6.49
CA ILE A 144 -16.43 8.13 -6.50
C ILE A 144 -16.19 7.81 -7.96
N LEU A 145 -14.92 7.74 -8.37
CA LEU A 145 -14.51 7.47 -9.73
C LEU A 145 -13.73 6.15 -9.74
N LYS A 146 -14.01 5.28 -10.71
CA LYS A 146 -13.29 4.01 -10.90
C LYS A 146 -12.81 3.97 -12.35
N PHE A 147 -11.53 3.75 -12.57
CA PHE A 147 -10.93 3.64 -13.90
C PHE A 147 -10.11 2.37 -14.01
N LYS A 148 -10.21 1.68 -15.15
CA LYS A 148 -9.18 0.72 -15.52
C LYS A 148 -7.86 1.44 -15.75
N TYR A 149 -6.76 0.75 -15.51
CA TYR A 149 -5.43 1.29 -15.64
C TYR A 149 -5.19 1.86 -17.06
N ASP A 150 -5.42 1.07 -18.10
CA ASP A 150 -5.18 1.53 -19.47
C ASP A 150 -6.13 2.65 -19.91
N ASP A 151 -7.40 2.57 -19.50
CA ASP A 151 -8.41 3.58 -19.82
C ASP A 151 -8.04 4.97 -19.30
N ILE A 152 -7.41 5.06 -18.12
CA ILE A 152 -7.04 6.36 -17.55
C ILE A 152 -5.83 6.98 -18.25
N PHE A 153 -4.86 6.16 -18.67
CA PHE A 153 -3.74 6.63 -19.49
C PHE A 153 -4.23 7.14 -20.85
N LYS A 154 -5.11 6.38 -21.51
CA LYS A 154 -5.74 6.83 -22.75
C LYS A 154 -6.50 8.14 -22.56
N LYS A 155 -7.32 8.23 -21.51
CA LYS A 155 -8.15 9.42 -21.26
C LYS A 155 -7.34 10.69 -20.98
N VAL A 156 -6.24 10.59 -20.23
CA VAL A 156 -5.49 11.78 -19.75
C VAL A 156 -4.30 12.10 -20.64
N LEU A 157 -3.60 11.08 -21.13
CA LEU A 157 -2.36 11.24 -21.88
C LEU A 157 -2.54 11.01 -23.39
N ASP A 158 -3.73 10.59 -23.83
CA ASP A 158 -4.02 10.23 -25.24
C ASP A 158 -3.11 9.09 -25.76
N LEU A 159 -2.82 8.12 -24.87
CA LEU A 159 -1.98 6.97 -25.18
C LEU A 159 -2.82 5.71 -25.40
N GLU A 160 -2.87 5.23 -26.64
CA GLU A 160 -3.48 3.94 -27.00
C GLU A 160 -2.58 2.74 -26.64
N LEU A 161 -1.26 2.95 -26.62
CA LEU A 161 -0.24 1.94 -26.37
C LEU A 161 0.70 2.42 -25.27
N LEU A 162 0.78 1.67 -24.18
CA LEU A 162 1.63 1.96 -23.03
C LEU A 162 3.03 1.35 -23.21
N ASN A 163 3.80 1.93 -24.13
CA ASN A 163 5.20 1.54 -24.36
C ASN A 163 6.16 2.64 -23.92
N LYS A 164 7.43 2.27 -23.75
CA LYS A 164 8.51 3.17 -23.34
C LYS A 164 8.56 4.52 -24.10
N ASP A 165 8.47 4.50 -25.43
CA ASP A 165 8.64 5.72 -26.25
C ASP A 165 7.47 6.69 -26.03
N ASN A 166 6.24 6.18 -26.08
CA ASN A 166 5.03 6.96 -25.83
C ASN A 166 5.02 7.58 -24.43
N LEU A 167 5.44 6.82 -23.41
CA LEU A 167 5.50 7.30 -22.03
C LEU A 167 6.57 8.38 -21.86
N LEU A 168 7.75 8.21 -22.47
CA LEU A 168 8.80 9.23 -22.46
C LEU A 168 8.32 10.53 -23.10
N ASP A 169 7.63 10.47 -24.22
CA ASP A 169 7.10 11.65 -24.89
C ASP A 169 6.01 12.33 -24.07
N ALA A 170 5.15 11.56 -23.39
CA ALA A 170 4.18 12.10 -22.44
C ALA A 170 4.85 12.81 -21.25
N LEU A 171 5.91 12.24 -20.67
CA LEU A 171 6.68 12.87 -19.59
C LEU A 171 7.37 14.16 -20.05
N LYS A 172 8.01 14.15 -21.23
CA LYS A 172 8.64 15.35 -21.83
C LYS A 172 7.61 16.46 -22.08
N LYS A 173 6.46 16.13 -22.68
CA LYS A 173 5.37 17.08 -22.96
C LYS A 173 4.85 17.74 -21.69
N ASN A 174 4.76 16.98 -20.60
CA ASN A 174 4.31 17.46 -19.29
C ASN A 174 5.45 18.01 -18.41
N LYS A 175 6.69 18.07 -18.93
CA LYS A 175 7.88 18.58 -18.22
C LYS A 175 8.15 17.85 -16.90
N ILE A 176 7.86 16.55 -16.84
CA ILE A 176 8.17 15.72 -15.68
C ILE A 176 9.61 15.23 -15.79
N PRO A 177 10.47 15.47 -14.77
CA PRO A 177 11.82 14.93 -14.77
C PRO A 177 11.79 13.41 -14.61
N TYR A 178 12.67 12.73 -15.32
CA TYR A 178 12.84 11.28 -15.22
C TYR A 178 14.32 10.89 -15.31
N PRO A 179 14.77 9.85 -14.59
CA PRO A 179 16.13 9.30 -14.73
C PRO A 179 16.44 8.84 -16.17
N GLU A 180 17.70 8.98 -16.62
CA GLU A 180 18.12 8.57 -17.98
C GLU A 180 17.83 7.09 -18.27
N ASN A 181 18.02 6.22 -17.27
CA ASN A 181 17.84 4.77 -17.38
C ASN A 181 16.51 4.29 -16.76
N CYS A 182 15.40 4.94 -17.12
CA CYS A 182 14.08 4.46 -16.68
C CYS A 182 13.67 3.15 -17.37
N THR A 183 13.22 2.21 -16.55
CA THR A 183 12.45 1.04 -16.98
C THR A 183 11.03 1.45 -17.37
N GLU A 184 10.32 0.63 -18.14
CA GLU A 184 8.94 0.90 -18.53
C GLU A 184 8.00 1.02 -17.32
N ILE A 185 8.21 0.18 -16.30
CA ILE A 185 7.47 0.23 -15.03
C ILE A 185 7.66 1.59 -14.34
N GLN A 186 8.90 2.09 -14.25
CA GLN A 186 9.17 3.41 -13.67
C GLN A 186 8.51 4.54 -14.46
N LEU A 187 8.45 4.43 -15.79
CA LEU A 187 7.77 5.43 -16.61
C LEU A 187 6.25 5.41 -16.39
N LEU A 188 5.66 4.22 -16.30
CA LEU A 188 4.26 4.04 -15.93
C LEU A 188 3.95 4.66 -14.56
N ASP A 189 4.76 4.35 -13.55
CA ASP A 189 4.61 4.88 -12.19
C ASP A 189 4.75 6.42 -12.17
N LEU A 190 5.72 6.98 -12.90
CA LEU A 190 5.91 8.43 -13.02
C LEU A 190 4.73 9.10 -13.73
N SER A 191 4.28 8.55 -14.86
CA SER A 191 3.14 9.07 -15.60
C SER A 191 1.87 9.07 -14.75
N LEU A 192 1.63 7.98 -14.01
CA LEU A 192 0.50 7.87 -13.13
C LEU A 192 0.55 8.91 -11.99
N ASN A 193 1.65 8.92 -11.24
CA ASN A 193 1.75 9.70 -10.00
C ASN A 193 2.05 11.18 -10.20
N GLN A 194 2.72 11.57 -11.29
CA GLN A 194 3.14 12.95 -11.54
C GLN A 194 2.25 13.70 -12.53
N ILE A 195 1.43 12.98 -13.32
CA ILE A 195 0.56 13.60 -14.33
C ILE A 195 -0.90 13.22 -14.09
N ILE A 196 -1.22 11.93 -14.13
CA ILE A 196 -2.60 11.45 -14.13
C ILE A 196 -3.29 11.79 -12.81
N ILE A 197 -2.77 11.30 -11.68
CA ILE A 197 -3.37 11.50 -10.36
C ILE A 197 -3.46 12.99 -9.99
N PRO A 198 -2.42 13.83 -10.17
CA PRO A 198 -2.50 15.27 -9.90
C PRO A 198 -3.52 16.03 -10.77
N SER A 199 -3.86 15.52 -11.95
CA SER A 199 -4.86 16.13 -12.85
C SER A 199 -6.31 15.86 -12.45
N MET A 200 -6.55 14.92 -11.52
CA MET A 200 -7.88 14.49 -11.13
C MET A 200 -8.54 15.41 -10.11
N ASP A 201 -9.87 15.25 -9.97
CA ASP A 201 -10.67 15.98 -8.98
C ASP A 201 -10.20 15.66 -7.54
N LYS A 202 -9.78 16.68 -6.81
CA LYS A 202 -9.20 16.54 -5.48
C LYS A 202 -10.21 16.06 -4.43
N ASN A 203 -11.49 16.34 -4.63
CA ASN A 203 -12.60 16.00 -3.73
C ASN A 203 -13.28 14.68 -4.10
N SER A 204 -12.59 13.81 -4.85
CA SER A 204 -13.10 12.50 -5.25
C SER A 204 -12.31 11.37 -4.60
N ILE A 205 -12.99 10.25 -4.33
CA ILE A 205 -12.32 8.97 -4.15
C ILE A 205 -12.08 8.40 -5.54
N ILE A 206 -10.84 8.14 -5.89
CA ILE A 206 -10.45 7.64 -7.20
C ILE A 206 -9.87 6.25 -7.03
N TYR A 207 -10.45 5.27 -7.70
CA TYR A 207 -9.91 3.93 -7.82
C TYR A 207 -9.29 3.75 -9.20
N ILE A 208 -8.09 3.19 -9.21
CA ILE A 208 -7.47 2.66 -10.43
C ILE A 208 -7.35 1.15 -10.24
N TYR A 209 -7.77 0.35 -11.21
CA TYR A 209 -7.80 -1.10 -11.11
C TYR A 209 -7.43 -1.78 -12.43
N ASP A 210 -7.29 -3.11 -12.41
CA ASP A 210 -6.82 -3.92 -13.55
C ASP A 210 -5.42 -3.47 -14.01
N TYR A 211 -4.45 -3.45 -13.07
CA TYR A 211 -3.07 -3.06 -13.35
C TYR A 211 -2.39 -4.04 -14.32
N PRO A 212 -1.34 -3.63 -15.05
CA PRO A 212 -0.54 -4.53 -15.87
C PRO A 212 0.06 -5.71 -15.06
N ILE A 213 0.19 -6.90 -15.66
CA ILE A 213 0.70 -8.10 -14.96
C ILE A 213 2.10 -7.92 -14.36
N ASN A 214 2.93 -7.06 -14.93
CA ASN A 214 4.29 -6.77 -14.44
C ASN A 214 4.27 -5.92 -13.15
N GLN A 215 3.11 -5.38 -12.78
CA GLN A 215 2.79 -4.68 -11.54
C GLN A 215 1.78 -5.47 -10.69
N SER A 216 1.69 -6.79 -10.88
CA SER A 216 0.74 -7.64 -10.17
C SER A 216 0.99 -7.77 -8.67
N SER A 217 2.23 -7.61 -8.20
CA SER A 217 2.59 -7.89 -6.80
C SER A 217 2.06 -9.27 -6.37
N LEU A 218 1.22 -9.32 -5.34
CA LEU A 218 0.60 -10.54 -4.80
C LEU A 218 -0.83 -10.78 -5.32
N ALA A 219 -1.28 -10.02 -6.33
CA ALA A 219 -2.60 -10.16 -6.91
C ALA A 219 -2.70 -11.34 -7.90
N LYS A 220 -3.91 -11.89 -7.98
CA LYS A 220 -4.35 -12.80 -9.03
C LYS A 220 -4.23 -12.13 -10.39
N VAL A 221 -3.86 -12.91 -11.41
CA VAL A 221 -3.69 -12.43 -12.79
C VAL A 221 -4.70 -13.07 -13.71
N ASP A 222 -5.18 -12.28 -14.67
CA ASP A 222 -5.92 -12.75 -15.83
C ASP A 222 -5.02 -12.66 -17.06
N LEU A 223 -4.48 -13.80 -17.45
CA LEU A 223 -3.54 -13.91 -18.58
C LEU A 223 -4.21 -13.63 -19.93
N ASN A 224 -5.52 -13.82 -20.06
CA ASN A 224 -6.22 -13.57 -21.32
C ASN A 224 -6.30 -12.07 -21.62
N ASN A 225 -6.50 -11.28 -20.57
CA ASN A 225 -6.59 -9.83 -20.64
C ASN A 225 -5.27 -9.12 -20.31
N ASN A 226 -4.23 -9.86 -19.93
CA ASN A 226 -2.92 -9.34 -19.54
C ASN A 226 -3.00 -8.30 -18.39
N ILE A 227 -3.85 -8.58 -17.39
CA ILE A 227 -4.08 -7.72 -16.22
C ILE A 227 -3.90 -8.47 -14.90
N ALA A 228 -3.64 -7.72 -13.85
CA ALA A 228 -3.65 -8.13 -12.46
C ALA A 228 -4.88 -7.54 -11.76
N LYS A 229 -5.53 -8.35 -10.92
CA LYS A 229 -6.69 -7.97 -10.12
C LYS A 229 -6.28 -7.18 -8.89
N ARG A 230 -5.58 -6.08 -9.15
CA ARG A 230 -5.06 -5.09 -8.21
C ARG A 230 -5.82 -3.80 -8.39
N PHE A 231 -5.97 -3.06 -7.30
CA PHE A 231 -6.44 -1.68 -7.33
C PHE A 231 -5.73 -0.82 -6.31
N GLU A 232 -5.65 0.47 -6.61
CA GLU A 232 -5.20 1.51 -5.68
C GLU A 232 -6.30 2.54 -5.50
N VAL A 233 -6.34 3.15 -4.32
CA VAL A 233 -7.30 4.21 -3.99
C VAL A 233 -6.56 5.51 -3.70
N PHE A 234 -7.01 6.59 -4.32
CA PHE A 234 -6.43 7.92 -4.20
C PHE A 234 -7.47 8.92 -3.73
N ILE A 235 -7.05 9.89 -2.91
CA ILE A 235 -7.84 11.04 -2.50
C ILE A 235 -6.92 12.26 -2.47
N ASN A 236 -7.38 13.40 -2.99
CA ASN A 236 -6.60 14.63 -3.00
C ASN A 236 -5.17 14.47 -3.58
N GLY A 237 -5.02 13.62 -4.60
CA GLY A 237 -3.74 13.32 -5.23
C GLY A 237 -2.78 12.46 -4.39
N ILE A 238 -3.25 11.84 -3.32
CA ILE A 238 -2.47 11.01 -2.40
C ILE A 238 -2.98 9.58 -2.48
N GLU A 239 -2.09 8.62 -2.67
CA GLU A 239 -2.40 7.20 -2.56
C GLU A 239 -2.74 6.86 -1.10
N ILE A 240 -3.93 6.33 -0.88
CA ILE A 240 -4.47 6.01 0.44
C ILE A 240 -4.32 4.52 0.75
N GLY A 241 -4.27 3.67 -0.28
CA GLY A 241 -3.99 2.26 -0.11
C GLY A 241 -4.02 1.46 -1.39
N ASN A 242 -3.63 0.20 -1.26
CA ASN A 242 -3.41 -0.75 -2.34
C ASN A 242 -4.03 -2.09 -1.94
N GLY A 243 -4.85 -2.65 -2.83
CA GLY A 243 -5.62 -3.86 -2.58
C GLY A 243 -5.68 -4.79 -3.77
N PHE A 244 -6.01 -6.05 -3.48
CA PHE A 244 -5.89 -7.15 -4.43
C PHE A 244 -7.07 -8.12 -4.30
N ASN A 245 -7.38 -8.79 -5.40
CA ASN A 245 -7.90 -10.14 -5.39
C ASN A 245 -6.70 -11.09 -5.29
N GLU A 246 -6.64 -11.88 -4.23
CA GLU A 246 -5.40 -12.50 -3.79
C GLU A 246 -4.96 -13.65 -4.69
N LEU A 247 -3.65 -13.76 -4.97
CA LEU A 247 -3.10 -14.94 -5.61
C LEU A 247 -3.17 -16.14 -4.67
N THR A 248 -3.84 -17.21 -5.11
CA THR A 248 -4.02 -18.45 -4.33
C THR A 248 -3.05 -19.57 -4.75
N ASP A 249 -2.34 -19.42 -5.87
CA ASP A 249 -1.38 -20.42 -6.38
C ASP A 249 0.02 -20.25 -5.76
N ALA A 250 0.40 -21.19 -4.88
CA ALA A 250 1.69 -21.20 -4.20
C ALA A 250 2.89 -21.33 -5.14
N LYS A 251 2.77 -22.08 -6.25
CA LYS A 251 3.86 -22.28 -7.22
C LYS A 251 4.13 -21.00 -7.98
N GLU A 252 3.07 -20.33 -8.42
CA GLU A 252 3.18 -19.02 -9.05
C GLU A 252 3.75 -17.99 -8.06
N GLN A 253 3.27 -17.99 -6.82
CA GLN A 253 3.76 -17.09 -5.78
C GLN A 253 5.27 -17.29 -5.50
N ARG A 254 5.75 -18.54 -5.43
CA ARG A 254 7.18 -18.84 -5.28
C ARG A 254 8.00 -18.26 -6.42
N LYS A 255 7.56 -18.45 -7.67
CA LYS A 255 8.26 -17.90 -8.85
C LYS A 255 8.36 -16.38 -8.79
N ARG A 256 7.32 -15.70 -8.31
CA ARG A 256 7.33 -14.23 -8.13
C ARG A 256 8.38 -13.81 -7.12
N PHE A 257 8.42 -14.45 -5.94
CA PHE A 257 9.44 -14.16 -4.93
C PHE A 257 10.87 -14.41 -5.43
N GLU A 258 11.10 -15.51 -6.15
CA GLU A 258 12.41 -15.80 -6.77
C GLU A 258 12.79 -14.76 -7.81
N ASN A 259 11.85 -14.32 -8.65
CA ASN A 259 12.08 -13.29 -9.64
C ASN A 259 12.34 -11.92 -9.01
N ASP A 260 11.66 -11.60 -7.92
CA ASP A 260 11.89 -10.37 -7.18
C ASP A 260 13.27 -10.36 -6.53
N ASN A 261 13.74 -11.47 -5.95
CA ASN A 261 15.12 -11.60 -5.49
C ASN A 261 16.15 -11.45 -6.64
N LYS A 262 15.88 -12.00 -7.82
CA LYS A 262 16.74 -11.77 -9.01
C LYS A 262 16.78 -10.29 -9.39
N LYS A 263 15.64 -9.59 -9.36
CA LYS A 263 15.58 -8.13 -9.60
C LYS A 263 16.35 -7.36 -8.54
N ARG A 264 16.20 -7.70 -7.25
CA ARG A 264 16.95 -7.11 -6.13
C ARG A 264 18.45 -7.24 -6.37
N LYS A 265 18.92 -8.44 -6.70
CA LYS A 265 20.32 -8.68 -7.04
C LYS A 265 20.81 -7.84 -8.23
N GLY A 266 19.98 -7.70 -9.28
CA GLY A 266 20.29 -6.84 -10.43
C GLY A 266 20.32 -5.34 -10.12
N LEU A 267 19.73 -4.92 -9.00
CA LEU A 267 19.75 -3.55 -8.47
C LEU A 267 20.78 -3.38 -7.34
N ASP A 268 21.72 -4.32 -7.18
CA ASP A 268 22.71 -4.36 -6.09
C ASP A 268 22.08 -4.33 -4.68
N LYS A 269 20.83 -4.77 -4.55
CA LYS A 269 20.12 -4.92 -3.27
C LYS A 269 20.27 -6.34 -2.72
N LYS A 270 20.22 -6.44 -1.38
CA LYS A 270 20.27 -7.73 -0.69
C LYS A 270 19.04 -8.60 -1.00
N GLU A 271 19.26 -9.87 -1.31
CA GLU A 271 18.21 -10.89 -1.41
C GLU A 271 17.65 -11.25 -0.01
N HIS A 272 16.37 -11.56 0.06
CA HIS A 272 15.70 -11.97 1.30
C HIS A 272 15.19 -13.41 1.22
N LEU A 273 15.11 -14.06 2.37
CA LEU A 273 14.56 -15.42 2.47
C LEU A 273 13.07 -15.39 2.08
N ILE A 274 12.64 -16.44 1.38
CA ILE A 274 11.24 -16.65 1.03
C ILE A 274 10.50 -17.17 2.28
N ASP A 275 9.31 -16.63 2.55
CA ASP A 275 8.46 -17.11 3.64
C ASP A 275 7.80 -18.45 3.27
N GLU A 276 8.48 -19.54 3.64
CA GLU A 276 7.98 -20.90 3.47
C GLU A 276 6.68 -21.15 4.26
N GLY A 277 6.45 -20.44 5.37
CA GLY A 277 5.21 -20.53 6.13
C GLY A 277 4.01 -20.00 5.34
N PHE A 278 4.19 -18.92 4.61
CA PHE A 278 3.17 -18.36 3.72
C PHE A 278 2.92 -19.25 2.50
N LEU A 279 3.98 -19.75 1.84
CA LEU A 279 3.82 -20.67 0.71
C LEU A 279 3.10 -21.97 1.11
N ASN A 280 3.43 -22.53 2.27
CA ASN A 280 2.70 -23.66 2.82
C ASN A 280 1.23 -23.30 3.08
N ALA A 281 0.93 -22.10 3.60
CA ALA A 281 -0.45 -21.68 3.81
C ALA A 281 -1.25 -21.55 2.50
N LEU A 282 -0.61 -21.15 1.39
CA LEU A 282 -1.22 -21.15 0.07
C LEU A 282 -1.57 -22.58 -0.39
N ASP A 283 -0.63 -23.51 -0.26
CA ASP A 283 -0.82 -24.92 -0.63
C ASP A 283 -1.90 -25.64 0.22
N HIS A 284 -2.21 -25.14 1.42
CA HIS A 284 -3.26 -25.69 2.28
C HIS A 284 -4.65 -25.11 1.97
N ASN A 285 -5.04 -25.19 0.70
CA ASN A 285 -6.36 -24.81 0.18
C ASN A 285 -6.73 -23.36 0.50
N PHE A 286 -5.82 -22.39 0.34
CA PHE A 286 -6.09 -20.98 0.66
C PHE A 286 -7.40 -20.49 0.00
N PRO A 287 -8.30 -19.83 0.75
CA PRO A 287 -9.60 -19.45 0.20
C PRO A 287 -9.46 -18.31 -0.80
N GLU A 288 -10.32 -18.27 -1.82
CA GLU A 288 -10.47 -17.06 -2.63
C GLU A 288 -10.88 -15.90 -1.71
N CYS A 289 -10.15 -14.79 -1.78
CA CYS A 289 -10.40 -13.60 -0.96
C CYS A 289 -9.80 -12.36 -1.62
N SER A 290 -10.19 -11.20 -1.11
CA SER A 290 -9.56 -9.93 -1.42
C SER A 290 -9.06 -9.25 -0.15
N GLY A 291 -7.91 -8.58 -0.26
CA GLY A 291 -7.25 -7.85 0.82
C GLY A 291 -6.87 -6.43 0.41
N ILE A 292 -6.72 -5.54 1.39
CA ILE A 292 -6.23 -4.17 1.16
C ILE A 292 -5.46 -3.66 2.38
N ALA A 293 -4.39 -2.91 2.10
CA ALA A 293 -3.65 -2.11 3.05
C ALA A 293 -3.97 -0.61 2.87
N LEU A 294 -4.47 0.05 3.91
CA LEU A 294 -4.69 1.50 3.97
C LEU A 294 -3.68 2.19 4.88
N GLY A 295 -3.04 3.26 4.38
CA GLY A 295 -2.18 4.14 5.17
C GLY A 295 -2.99 5.13 6.00
N LEU A 296 -3.25 4.82 7.28
CA LEU A 296 -4.11 5.64 8.14
C LEU A 296 -3.57 7.05 8.36
N ASP A 297 -2.26 7.22 8.43
CA ASP A 297 -1.63 8.52 8.65
C ASP A 297 -1.91 9.49 7.50
N ARG A 298 -2.02 8.98 6.26
CA ARG A 298 -2.41 9.78 5.08
C ARG A 298 -3.88 10.21 5.14
N ILE A 299 -4.78 9.33 5.58
CA ILE A 299 -6.21 9.66 5.77
C ILE A 299 -6.37 10.73 6.87
N ILE A 300 -5.62 10.61 7.97
CA ILE A 300 -5.60 11.59 9.05
C ILE A 300 -5.06 12.94 8.53
N ALA A 301 -4.01 12.94 7.72
CA ALA A 301 -3.48 14.15 7.10
C ALA A 301 -4.55 14.86 6.28
N ILE A 302 -5.30 14.14 5.45
CA ILE A 302 -6.42 14.70 4.66
C ILE A 302 -7.52 15.26 5.58
N ALA A 303 -7.94 14.52 6.60
CA ALA A 303 -8.96 14.97 7.55
C ALA A 303 -8.53 16.23 8.34
N ALA A 304 -7.23 16.39 8.57
CA ALA A 304 -6.69 17.54 9.27
C ALA A 304 -6.33 18.71 8.35
N ASP A 305 -6.55 18.58 7.03
CA ASP A 305 -6.12 19.54 5.99
C ASP A 305 -4.60 19.82 6.05
N LEU A 306 -3.83 18.75 6.22
CA LEU A 306 -2.38 18.80 6.28
C LEU A 306 -1.78 18.53 4.91
N ASN A 307 -0.68 19.22 4.61
CA ASN A 307 0.11 18.97 3.43
C ASN A 307 1.35 18.11 3.74
N ASN A 308 1.53 17.58 4.94
CA ASN A 308 2.72 16.81 5.28
C ASN A 308 2.38 15.72 6.30
N ILE A 309 2.77 14.47 6.01
CA ILE A 309 2.48 13.33 6.89
C ILE A 309 3.16 13.45 8.26
N ARG A 310 4.28 14.19 8.35
CA ARG A 310 5.00 14.44 9.61
C ARG A 310 4.17 15.16 10.66
N GLU A 311 3.18 15.95 10.21
CA GLU A 311 2.24 16.65 11.08
C GLU A 311 1.02 15.79 11.43
N ALA A 312 0.83 14.69 10.69
CA ALA A 312 -0.19 13.70 10.99
C ALA A 312 0.28 12.74 12.09
N VAL A 313 1.57 12.42 12.22
CA VAL A 313 2.11 11.55 13.28
C VAL A 313 2.39 12.32 14.57
N THR A 314 2.13 11.70 15.74
CA THR A 314 2.27 12.38 17.04
C THR A 314 3.70 12.88 17.28
N PHE A 315 4.69 12.06 16.95
CA PHE A 315 6.10 12.43 16.95
C PHE A 315 6.73 11.93 15.63
N SER A 316 7.16 12.88 14.81
CA SER A 316 7.87 12.63 13.55
C SER A 316 9.33 12.26 13.82
N HIS A 317 9.86 11.27 13.10
CA HIS A 317 11.27 10.88 13.19
C HIS A 317 12.19 11.91 12.53
N LEU A 318 11.64 12.68 11.59
CA LEU A 318 12.36 13.68 10.82
C LEU A 318 11.99 15.08 11.31
N GLU A 319 12.97 15.96 11.47
CA GLU A 319 12.68 17.36 11.80
C GLU A 319 11.87 18.02 10.66
N LYS A 320 11.04 19.03 10.99
CA LYS A 320 10.39 19.86 9.96
C LYS A 320 11.52 20.57 9.20
N VAL A 321 11.65 20.30 7.89
CA VAL A 321 12.59 21.03 7.02
C VAL A 321 11.96 22.34 6.62
#